data_AF-A0A821JE49-F1
#
_entry.id   AF-A0A821JE49-F1
#
_cell.length_a   1.000
_cell.length_b   1.000
_cell.length_c   1.000
_cell.angle_alpha   90.00
_cell.angle_beta   90.00
_cell.angle_gamma   90.00
#
_symmetry.space_group_name_H-M   'P 1'
#
loop_
_entity.id
_entity.type
_entity.pdbx_description
1 polymer ?
#
loop_
_entity_poly.entity_id
_entity_poly.type
_entity_poly.pdbx_seq_one_letter_code
_entity_poly.pdbx_strand_id
1 'polypeptide(L)'
;QSLNDMKWKCFRRSVNYRLETNQLGRIDNYKDPVLVAYWHALRSDILCSWRRVPTNDGQKTERELWLFGINEDLPSDLLNLKPINEAHGSWNESVMLYDCRSMLFKALHNMIEKYLLSKGFARLNKWFVLPVNDHSDVKVPNCSFNFNFFLHGDNKVCASVDVQRHQHIFNLTTKDLERTSSSNVILAPYGINGMLIGPVNRDIDINFLRENWEKSYPIRHLDGLPDFVEVTT
;
A
#
# COMPACT_ATOMS: atom_id res chain seq x y z
N GLN A 1 -16.10 14.46 -5.41
CA GLN A 1 -17.10 14.43 -4.32
C GLN A 1 -16.91 15.66 -3.45
N SER A 2 -17.98 16.20 -2.84
CA SER A 2 -17.86 17.32 -1.89
C SER A 2 -17.39 16.79 -0.54
N LEU A 3 -16.49 17.53 0.12
CA LEU A 3 -15.86 17.16 1.40
C LEU A 3 -16.61 17.66 2.63
N ASN A 4 -17.77 18.31 2.47
CA ASN A 4 -18.45 19.01 3.55
C ASN A 4 -18.64 18.18 4.83
N ASP A 5 -18.91 16.88 4.70
CA ASP A 5 -19.15 16.00 5.85
C ASP A 5 -17.99 15.03 6.13
N MET A 6 -16.80 15.36 5.64
CA MET A 6 -15.61 14.56 5.91
C MET A 6 -15.12 14.76 7.35
N LYS A 7 -14.91 13.66 8.04
CA LYS A 7 -14.23 13.57 9.33
C LYS A 7 -12.91 12.84 9.15
N TRP A 8 -11.91 13.21 9.94
CA TRP A 8 -10.66 12.46 10.03
C TRP A 8 -10.22 12.28 11.46
N LYS A 9 -9.54 11.14 11.69
CA LYS A 9 -8.93 10.82 12.98
C LYS A 9 -7.49 10.38 12.79
N CYS A 10 -6.61 10.89 13.64
CA CYS A 10 -5.21 10.51 13.66
C CYS A 10 -4.88 9.74 14.94
N PHE A 11 -4.16 8.63 14.80
CA PHE A 11 -3.79 7.73 15.87
C PHE A 11 -2.28 7.49 15.86
N ARG A 12 -1.71 7.32 17.05
CA ARG A 12 -0.34 6.84 17.24
C ARG A 12 -0.31 5.72 18.25
N ARG A 13 0.82 5.01 18.31
CA ARG A 13 1.04 3.97 19.32
C ARG A 13 0.80 4.51 20.74
N SER A 14 0.10 3.75 21.57
CA SER A 14 -0.06 4.05 22.99
C SER A 14 1.29 3.97 23.72
N VAL A 15 1.50 4.83 24.72
CA VAL A 15 2.78 4.90 25.47
C VAL A 15 3.06 3.58 26.20
N ASN A 16 2.01 2.84 26.56
CA ASN A 16 2.10 1.59 27.31
C ASN A 16 2.45 0.38 26.43
N TYR A 17 2.39 0.52 25.10
CA TYR A 17 2.68 -0.58 24.18
C TYR A 17 4.16 -0.59 23.79
N ARG A 18 4.89 -1.61 24.24
CA ARG A 18 6.27 -1.87 23.81
C ARG A 18 6.26 -2.70 22.53
N LEU A 19 7.10 -2.31 21.57
CA LEU A 19 7.28 -3.11 20.35
C LEU A 19 7.94 -4.43 20.72
N GLU A 20 7.36 -5.51 20.23
CA GLU A 20 7.97 -6.82 20.34
C GLU A 20 9.25 -6.88 19.50
N THR A 21 10.22 -7.65 19.97
CA THR A 21 11.43 -7.94 19.23
C THR A 21 11.32 -9.32 18.60
N ASN A 22 11.79 -9.46 17.38
CA ASN A 22 11.95 -10.76 16.75
C ASN A 22 13.08 -11.56 17.40
N GLN A 23 13.27 -12.81 16.97
CA GLN A 23 14.29 -13.72 17.51
C GLN A 23 15.74 -13.18 17.40
N LEU A 24 15.98 -12.17 16.54
CA LEU A 24 17.26 -11.48 16.39
C LEU A 24 17.38 -10.21 17.26
N GLY A 25 16.44 -9.96 18.17
CA GLY A 25 16.43 -8.77 19.03
C GLY A 25 16.12 -7.47 18.29
N ARG A 26 15.69 -7.53 17.02
CA ARG A 26 15.27 -6.35 16.24
C ARG A 26 13.78 -6.12 16.43
N ILE A 27 13.35 -4.86 16.38
CA ILE A 27 11.93 -4.49 16.41
C ILE A 27 11.16 -5.25 15.32
N ASP A 28 10.17 -6.02 15.74
CA ASP A 28 9.25 -6.69 14.82
C ASP A 28 8.24 -5.68 14.28
N ASN A 29 8.55 -5.14 13.11
CA ASN A 29 7.71 -4.14 12.46
C ASN A 29 6.35 -4.71 12.03
N TYR A 30 6.20 -6.03 11.86
CA TYR A 30 4.92 -6.63 11.45
C TYR A 30 3.89 -6.62 12.58
N LYS A 31 4.34 -6.52 13.84
CA LYS A 31 3.50 -6.43 15.03
C LYS A 31 3.31 -4.99 15.53
N ASP A 32 3.67 -4.02 14.71
CA ASP A 32 3.40 -2.62 15.02
C ASP A 32 1.88 -2.36 14.98
N PRO A 33 1.27 -1.86 16.06
CA PRO A 33 -0.18 -1.71 16.15
C PRO A 33 -0.74 -0.71 15.13
N VAL A 34 0.07 0.26 14.69
CA VAL A 34 -0.33 1.24 13.66
C VAL A 34 -0.47 0.53 12.31
N LEU A 35 0.48 -0.35 11.98
CA LEU A 35 0.43 -1.12 10.74
C LEU A 35 -0.67 -2.18 10.76
N VAL A 36 -0.84 -2.89 11.89
CA VAL A 36 -1.93 -3.85 12.06
C VAL A 36 -3.30 -3.17 11.89
N ALA A 37 -3.52 -2.04 12.56
CA ALA A 37 -4.76 -1.27 12.43
C ALA A 37 -4.96 -0.72 11.00
N TYR A 38 -3.90 -0.27 10.35
CA TYR A 38 -3.93 0.15 8.95
C TYR A 38 -4.43 -0.97 8.02
N TRP A 39 -3.86 -2.18 8.12
CA TRP A 39 -4.30 -3.30 7.30
C TRP A 39 -5.74 -3.72 7.60
N HIS A 40 -6.16 -3.65 8.85
CA HIS A 40 -7.54 -3.96 9.24
C HIS A 40 -8.53 -2.93 8.67
N ALA A 41 -8.18 -1.65 8.72
CA ALA A 41 -8.97 -0.57 8.13
C ALA A 41 -9.07 -0.73 6.61
N LEU A 42 -7.95 -0.99 5.94
CA LEU A 42 -7.90 -1.19 4.49
C LEU A 42 -8.75 -2.40 4.06
N ARG A 43 -8.72 -3.51 4.82
CA ARG A 43 -9.59 -4.68 4.55
C ARG A 43 -11.07 -4.36 4.71
N SER A 44 -11.41 -3.49 5.65
CA SER A 44 -12.78 -3.06 5.96
C SER A 44 -13.27 -1.92 5.07
N ASP A 45 -12.55 -1.60 3.98
CA ASP A 45 -12.86 -0.51 3.04
C ASP A 45 -12.93 0.89 3.70
N ILE A 46 -12.29 1.05 4.86
CA ILE A 46 -12.12 2.36 5.50
C ILE A 46 -11.00 3.12 4.81
N LEU A 47 -11.26 4.38 4.45
CA LEU A 47 -10.27 5.24 3.82
C LEU A 47 -9.15 5.56 4.82
N CYS A 48 -7.97 4.97 4.62
CA CYS A 48 -6.87 5.07 5.59
C CYS A 48 -5.49 5.25 4.95
N SER A 49 -4.59 5.92 5.66
CA SER A 49 -3.18 6.03 5.30
C SER A 49 -2.31 6.14 6.55
N TRP A 50 -1.03 5.79 6.43
CA TRP A 50 -0.08 5.91 7.53
C TRP A 50 1.21 6.61 7.09
N ARG A 51 1.93 7.21 8.04
CA ARG A 51 3.24 7.82 7.78
C ARG A 51 4.21 7.59 8.94
N ARG A 52 5.50 7.78 8.68
CA ARG A 52 6.53 7.93 9.72
C ARG A 52 6.73 9.41 9.99
N VAL A 53 6.81 9.79 11.26
CA VAL A 53 7.05 11.16 11.70
C VAL A 53 8.25 11.16 12.66
N PRO A 54 9.20 12.10 12.54
CA PRO A 54 10.29 12.21 13.50
C PRO A 54 9.74 12.53 14.90
N THR A 55 10.32 11.93 15.92
CA THR A 55 10.04 12.31 17.32
C THR A 55 10.61 13.69 17.62
N ASN A 56 10.14 14.33 18.69
CA ASN A 56 10.59 15.67 19.12
C ASN A 56 12.11 15.75 19.38
N ASP A 57 12.75 14.63 19.73
CA ASP A 57 14.20 14.53 19.92
C ASP A 57 14.97 14.32 18.59
N GLY A 58 14.27 14.13 17.46
CA GLY A 58 14.83 13.88 16.14
C GLY A 58 15.58 12.55 15.98
N GLN A 59 15.71 11.77 17.05
CA GLN A 59 16.53 10.54 17.05
C GLN A 59 15.74 9.30 16.65
N LYS A 60 14.41 9.35 16.77
CA LYS A 60 13.53 8.23 16.45
C LYS A 60 12.43 8.66 15.49
N THR A 61 11.71 7.69 14.97
CA THR A 61 10.50 7.93 14.21
C THR A 61 9.34 7.21 14.88
N GLU A 62 8.19 7.88 14.96
CA GLU A 62 6.92 7.26 15.29
C GLU A 62 6.12 6.99 14.02
N ARG A 63 5.10 6.15 14.13
CA ARG A 63 4.13 5.93 13.07
C ARG A 63 2.80 6.55 13.47
N GLU A 64 2.16 7.20 12.51
CA GLU A 64 0.82 7.75 12.62
C GLU A 64 -0.11 7.06 11.62
N LEU A 65 -1.30 6.67 12.08
CA LEU A 65 -2.40 6.18 11.26
C LEU A 65 -3.45 7.28 11.15
N TRP A 66 -3.90 7.52 9.93
CA TRP A 66 -4.95 8.46 9.58
C TRP A 66 -6.13 7.68 9.01
N LEU A 67 -7.32 7.93 9.56
CA LEU A 67 -8.59 7.40 9.09
C LEU A 67 -9.47 8.55 8.62
N PHE A 68 -10.20 8.33 7.53
CA PHE A 68 -11.09 9.31 6.90
C PHE A 68 -12.46 8.67 6.69
N GLY A 69 -13.52 9.42 7.01
CA GLY A 69 -14.91 8.97 6.84
C GLY A 69 -15.75 10.11 6.27
N ILE A 70 -16.61 9.79 5.31
CA ILE A 70 -17.59 10.73 4.74
C ILE A 70 -18.96 10.20 5.14
N ASN A 71 -19.72 10.96 5.95
CA ASN A 71 -21.01 10.52 6.48
C ASN A 71 -20.97 9.23 7.32
N GLU A 72 -19.78 8.80 7.74
CA GLU A 72 -19.56 7.60 8.54
C GLU A 72 -18.85 7.97 9.84
N ASP A 73 -19.20 7.27 10.92
CA ASP A 73 -18.53 7.45 12.20
C ASP A 73 -17.23 6.64 12.23
N LEU A 74 -16.13 7.36 12.36
CA LEU A 74 -14.81 6.77 12.51
C LEU A 74 -14.67 6.13 13.90
N PRO A 75 -13.96 4.99 14.03
CA PRO A 75 -13.77 4.33 15.32
C PRO A 75 -13.21 5.30 16.36
N SER A 76 -13.77 5.28 17.56
CA SER A 76 -13.32 6.14 18.67
C SER A 76 -11.99 5.66 19.23
N ASP A 77 -11.86 4.35 19.42
CA ASP A 77 -10.68 3.73 19.98
C ASP A 77 -10.20 2.58 19.09
N LEU A 78 -8.87 2.41 19.06
CA LEU A 78 -8.20 1.31 18.38
C LEU A 78 -7.25 0.65 19.37
N LEU A 79 -7.22 -0.68 19.37
CA LEU A 79 -6.41 -1.45 20.30
C LEU A 79 -4.92 -1.03 20.22
N ASN A 80 -4.30 -0.77 21.37
CA ASN A 80 -2.90 -0.33 21.51
C ASN A 80 -2.54 1.00 20.83
N LEU A 81 -3.54 1.75 20.36
CA LEU A 81 -3.38 3.08 19.78
C LEU A 81 -4.05 4.14 20.66
N LYS A 82 -3.59 5.39 20.52
CA LYS A 82 -4.19 6.57 21.15
C LYS A 82 -4.47 7.65 20.10
N PRO A 83 -5.61 8.34 20.18
CA PRO A 83 -5.92 9.48 19.33
C PRO A 83 -4.93 10.64 19.56
N ILE A 84 -4.61 11.39 18.51
CA ILE A 84 -3.83 12.65 18.57
C ILE A 84 -4.81 13.83 18.49
N ASN A 85 -5.20 14.39 19.64
CA ASN A 85 -6.26 15.40 19.75
C ASN A 85 -6.10 16.58 18.78
N GLU A 86 -4.87 17.08 18.55
CA GLU A 86 -4.64 18.22 17.64
C GLU A 86 -4.79 17.89 16.15
N ALA A 87 -4.89 16.60 15.80
CA ALA A 87 -4.93 16.12 14.42
C ALA A 87 -6.26 15.44 14.05
N HIS A 88 -7.29 15.51 14.91
CA HIS A 88 -8.67 15.17 14.53
C HIS A 88 -9.38 16.42 14.02
N GLY A 89 -10.38 16.22 13.17
CA GLY A 89 -11.21 17.32 12.74
C GLY A 89 -12.33 16.89 11.83
N SER A 90 -13.23 17.84 11.61
CA SER A 90 -14.23 17.78 10.56
C SER A 90 -14.01 18.95 9.61
N TRP A 91 -14.36 18.72 8.34
CA TRP A 91 -14.33 19.75 7.32
C TRP A 91 -15.15 21.00 7.68
N ASN A 92 -16.30 20.83 8.35
CA ASN A 92 -17.18 21.94 8.74
C ASN A 92 -16.60 22.80 9.87
N GLU A 93 -15.68 22.27 10.67
CA GLU A 93 -15.18 22.90 11.90
C GLU A 93 -13.76 23.45 11.73
N SER A 94 -13.02 23.01 10.71
CA SER A 94 -11.59 23.34 10.56
C SER A 94 -11.13 23.38 9.11
N VAL A 95 -10.25 24.33 8.79
CA VAL A 95 -9.57 24.35 7.49
C VAL A 95 -8.65 23.14 7.41
N MET A 96 -8.86 22.29 6.41
CA MET A 96 -8.04 21.09 6.22
C MET A 96 -6.56 21.48 6.02
N LEU A 97 -5.71 21.15 6.99
CA LEU A 97 -4.27 21.41 6.93
C LEU A 97 -3.64 20.64 5.76
N TYR A 98 -2.54 21.17 5.21
CA TYR A 98 -1.82 20.56 4.08
C TYR A 98 -1.43 19.09 4.35
N ASP A 99 -1.00 18.80 5.58
CA ASP A 99 -0.68 17.44 6.03
C ASP A 99 -1.87 16.50 5.96
N CYS A 100 -3.04 16.96 6.42
CA CYS A 100 -4.28 16.19 6.35
C CYS A 100 -4.66 15.93 4.89
N ARG A 101 -4.56 16.93 4.00
CA ARG A 101 -4.84 16.77 2.55
C ARG A 101 -3.94 15.71 1.93
N SER A 102 -2.65 15.76 2.24
CA SER A 102 -1.66 14.80 1.74
C SER A 102 -1.99 13.38 2.21
N MET A 103 -2.41 13.22 3.46
CA MET A 103 -2.81 11.92 4.02
C MET A 103 -4.14 11.42 3.41
N LEU A 104 -5.10 12.30 3.11
CA LEU A 104 -6.32 11.94 2.40
C LEU A 104 -6.01 11.43 1.00
N PHE A 105 -5.19 12.15 0.23
CA PHE A 105 -4.80 11.73 -1.12
C PHE A 105 -4.05 10.41 -1.10
N LYS A 106 -3.18 10.20 -0.11
CA LYS A 106 -2.52 8.91 0.11
C LYS A 106 -3.53 7.80 0.41
N ALA A 107 -4.57 8.08 1.20
CA ALA A 107 -5.61 7.11 1.50
C ALA A 107 -6.44 6.73 0.27
N LEU A 108 -6.78 7.72 -0.58
CA LEU A 108 -7.45 7.48 -1.86
C LEU A 108 -6.60 6.59 -2.77
N HIS A 109 -5.29 6.87 -2.85
CA HIS A 109 -4.34 6.02 -3.56
C HIS A 109 -4.33 4.59 -3.03
N ASN A 110 -4.29 4.40 -1.71
CA ASN A 110 -4.27 3.07 -1.10
C ASN A 110 -5.56 2.28 -1.44
N MET A 111 -6.72 2.95 -1.46
CA MET A 111 -7.99 2.32 -1.79
C MET A 111 -8.05 1.90 -3.27
N ILE A 112 -7.61 2.79 -4.18
CA ILE A 112 -7.51 2.47 -5.61
C ILE A 112 -6.50 1.36 -5.84
N GLU A 113 -5.35 1.40 -5.18
CA GLU A 113 -4.34 0.36 -5.27
C GLU A 113 -4.90 -0.99 -4.83
N LYS A 114 -5.55 -1.07 -3.65
CA LYS A 114 -6.25 -2.29 -3.20
C LYS A 114 -7.20 -2.82 -4.28
N TYR A 115 -8.04 -1.94 -4.84
CA TYR A 115 -9.01 -2.32 -5.86
C TYR A 115 -8.33 -2.82 -7.13
N LEU A 116 -7.36 -2.08 -7.67
CA LEU A 116 -6.66 -2.45 -8.91
C LEU A 116 -5.85 -3.75 -8.75
N LEU A 117 -5.18 -3.94 -7.61
CA LEU A 117 -4.50 -5.19 -7.28
C LEU A 117 -5.47 -6.38 -7.28
N SER A 118 -6.69 -6.20 -6.76
CA SER A 118 -7.74 -7.23 -6.79
C SER A 118 -8.22 -7.58 -8.21
N LYS A 119 -7.99 -6.69 -9.19
CA LYS A 119 -8.29 -6.88 -10.61
C LYS A 119 -7.09 -7.38 -11.42
N GLY A 120 -5.99 -7.72 -10.77
CA GLY A 120 -4.79 -8.26 -11.42
C GLY A 120 -3.80 -7.20 -11.91
N PHE A 121 -4.05 -5.91 -11.67
CA PHE A 121 -3.04 -4.88 -11.93
C PHE A 121 -1.87 -5.03 -10.95
N ALA A 122 -0.70 -4.59 -11.37
CA ALA A 122 0.46 -4.38 -10.51
C ALA A 122 0.77 -2.87 -10.44
N ARG A 123 1.26 -2.41 -9.29
CA ARG A 123 1.79 -1.05 -9.15
C ARG A 123 3.29 -1.08 -9.44
N LEU A 124 3.76 -0.16 -10.28
CA LEU A 124 5.17 0.08 -10.55
C LEU A 124 5.43 1.58 -10.42
N ASN A 125 6.05 1.97 -9.30
CA ASN A 125 6.21 3.37 -8.90
C ASN A 125 4.84 4.07 -8.77
N LYS A 126 4.51 4.94 -9.73
CA LYS A 126 3.25 5.68 -9.82
C LYS A 126 2.25 5.07 -10.80
N TRP A 127 2.70 4.11 -11.62
CA TRP A 127 1.91 3.52 -12.69
C TRP A 127 1.23 2.23 -12.24
N PHE A 128 -0.03 2.07 -12.58
CA PHE A 128 -0.74 0.80 -12.52
C PHE A 128 -0.72 0.16 -13.90
N VAL A 129 -0.17 -1.04 -13.98
CA VAL A 129 -0.02 -1.83 -15.21
C VAL A 129 -0.82 -3.10 -15.08
N LEU A 130 -1.38 -3.60 -16.18
CA LEU A 130 -1.94 -4.95 -16.22
C LEU A 130 -0.91 -5.88 -16.88
N PRO A 131 -0.23 -6.74 -16.12
CA PRO A 131 0.71 -7.67 -16.71
C PRO A 131 0.02 -8.74 -17.55
N VAL A 132 0.71 -9.24 -18.57
CA VAL A 132 0.23 -10.29 -19.47
C VAL A 132 0.69 -11.66 -18.99
N ASN A 133 -0.23 -12.63 -18.92
CA ASN A 133 0.06 -14.00 -18.47
C ASN A 133 0.76 -14.86 -19.53
N ASP A 134 0.53 -14.57 -20.81
CA ASP A 134 1.06 -15.35 -21.93
C ASP A 134 1.81 -14.42 -22.88
N HIS A 135 3.09 -14.70 -23.11
CA HIS A 135 3.92 -13.96 -24.05
C HIS A 135 3.38 -13.97 -25.49
N SER A 136 2.51 -14.93 -25.83
CA SER A 136 1.85 -15.00 -27.14
C SER A 136 0.62 -14.10 -27.28
N ASP A 137 0.07 -13.59 -26.17
CA ASP A 137 -1.13 -12.74 -26.15
C ASP A 137 -0.77 -11.23 -26.17
N VAL A 138 0.00 -10.83 -27.18
CA VAL A 138 0.44 -9.44 -27.39
C VAL A 138 -0.70 -8.51 -27.83
N LYS A 139 -1.94 -9.03 -27.94
CA LYS A 139 -3.11 -8.26 -28.39
C LYS A 139 -3.74 -7.43 -27.27
N VAL A 140 -3.36 -7.66 -26.00
CA VAL A 140 -3.88 -6.90 -24.86
C VAL A 140 -3.29 -5.48 -24.87
N PRO A 141 -4.10 -4.41 -24.86
CA PRO A 141 -3.60 -3.04 -24.79
C PRO A 141 -2.73 -2.81 -23.54
N ASN A 142 -1.49 -2.37 -23.74
CA ASN A 142 -0.49 -2.08 -22.70
C ASN A 142 -0.62 -0.66 -22.12
N CYS A 143 -1.85 -0.26 -21.76
CA CYS A 143 -2.09 1.03 -21.14
C CYS A 143 -1.79 0.98 -19.64
N SER A 144 -0.98 1.93 -19.18
CA SER A 144 -0.70 2.17 -17.77
C SER A 144 -1.42 3.41 -17.29
N PHE A 145 -1.84 3.39 -16.04
CA PHE A 145 -2.63 4.46 -15.42
C PHE A 145 -1.86 5.10 -14.26
N ASN A 146 -1.82 6.42 -14.19
CA ASN A 146 -1.37 7.14 -13.01
C ASN A 146 -2.49 8.07 -12.54
N PHE A 147 -2.78 8.05 -11.24
CA PHE A 147 -3.82 8.88 -10.66
C PHE A 147 -3.17 10.06 -9.95
N ASN A 148 -3.71 11.26 -10.13
CA ASN A 148 -3.30 12.42 -9.35
C ASN A 148 -4.52 13.05 -8.70
N PHE A 149 -4.40 13.45 -7.44
CA PHE A 149 -5.46 14.09 -6.68
C PHE A 149 -5.10 15.52 -6.35
N PHE A 150 -6.08 16.41 -6.46
CA PHE A 150 -5.93 17.81 -6.10
C PHE A 150 -7.26 18.37 -5.58
N LEU A 151 -7.18 19.42 -4.77
CA LEU A 151 -8.36 20.19 -4.40
C LEU A 151 -8.68 21.20 -5.48
N HIS A 152 -9.97 21.34 -5.80
CA HIS A 152 -10.47 22.38 -6.67
C HIS A 152 -11.50 23.24 -5.93
N GLY A 153 -11.25 24.55 -5.89
CA GLY A 153 -11.98 25.45 -5.01
C GLY A 153 -11.77 25.05 -3.55
N ASP A 154 -12.81 25.23 -2.74
CA ASP A 154 -12.67 25.02 -1.30
C ASP A 154 -12.87 23.56 -0.91
N ASN A 155 -13.87 22.85 -1.44
CA ASN A 155 -14.37 21.59 -0.86
C ASN A 155 -14.46 20.40 -1.82
N LYS A 156 -13.83 20.44 -2.99
CA LYS A 156 -13.90 19.34 -3.97
C LYS A 156 -12.55 18.69 -4.16
N VAL A 157 -12.50 17.37 -3.97
CA VAL A 157 -11.39 16.55 -4.46
C VAL A 157 -11.66 16.22 -5.92
N CYS A 158 -10.72 16.59 -6.77
CA CYS A 158 -10.66 16.20 -8.17
C CYS A 158 -9.56 15.15 -8.37
N ALA A 159 -9.77 14.28 -9.34
CA ALA A 159 -8.79 13.32 -9.80
C ALA A 159 -8.51 13.56 -11.28
N SER A 160 -7.23 13.53 -11.67
CA SER A 160 -6.83 13.37 -13.06
C SER A 160 -6.19 11.99 -13.23
N VAL A 161 -6.35 11.42 -14.43
CA VAL A 161 -5.78 10.12 -14.79
C VAL A 161 -4.89 10.32 -16.00
N ASP A 162 -3.59 10.06 -15.83
CA ASP A 162 -2.65 9.98 -16.94
C ASP A 162 -2.71 8.57 -17.52
N VAL A 163 -2.82 8.47 -18.84
CA VAL A 163 -2.82 7.20 -19.57
C VAL A 163 -1.63 7.18 -20.52
N GLN A 164 -0.76 6.17 -20.38
CA GLN A 164 0.42 6.04 -21.21
C GLN A 164 0.63 4.59 -21.63
N ARG A 165 1.04 4.37 -22.89
CA ARG A 165 1.47 3.05 -23.36
C ARG A 165 2.92 2.80 -22.91
N HIS A 166 3.12 1.75 -22.12
CA HIS A 166 4.45 1.26 -21.73
C HIS A 166 4.75 -0.06 -22.43
N GLN A 167 5.99 -0.53 -22.40
CA GLN A 167 6.29 -1.89 -22.88
C GLN A 167 5.44 -2.93 -22.14
N HIS A 168 5.17 -4.07 -22.80
CA HIS A 168 4.46 -5.16 -22.15
C HIS A 168 5.27 -5.66 -20.96
N ILE A 169 4.56 -5.87 -19.86
CA ILE A 169 5.11 -6.48 -18.66
C ILE A 169 4.40 -7.80 -18.54
N PHE A 170 5.16 -8.85 -18.31
CA PHE A 170 4.60 -10.19 -18.16
C PHE A 170 4.64 -10.60 -16.69
N ASN A 171 4.03 -11.74 -16.43
CA ASN A 171 4.08 -12.38 -15.13
C ASN A 171 5.11 -13.51 -15.16
N LEU A 172 5.92 -13.64 -14.10
CA LEU A 172 6.72 -14.84 -13.91
C LEU A 172 5.84 -16.07 -13.88
N THR A 173 6.27 -17.08 -14.62
CA THR A 173 5.73 -18.42 -14.55
C THR A 173 6.69 -19.33 -13.79
N THR A 174 6.22 -20.47 -13.32
CA THR A 174 7.08 -21.49 -12.71
C THR A 174 8.24 -21.91 -13.63
N LYS A 175 8.01 -21.92 -14.95
CA LYS A 175 9.04 -22.21 -15.95
C LYS A 175 10.16 -21.18 -15.95
N ASP A 176 9.87 -19.92 -15.66
CA ASP A 176 10.88 -18.87 -15.59
C ASP A 176 11.75 -19.01 -14.34
N LEU A 177 11.18 -19.51 -13.23
CA LEU A 177 11.94 -19.81 -12.00
C LEU A 177 12.84 -21.04 -12.14
N GLU A 178 12.46 -22.00 -12.97
CA GLU A 178 13.25 -23.20 -13.25
C GLU A 178 14.42 -22.93 -14.21
N ARG A 179 14.45 -21.77 -14.88
CA ARG A 179 15.57 -21.40 -15.76
C ARG A 179 16.82 -21.13 -14.93
N THR A 180 17.91 -21.75 -15.35
CA THR A 180 19.26 -21.52 -14.81
C THR A 180 19.90 -20.22 -15.31
N SER A 181 19.32 -19.57 -16.32
CA SER A 181 19.80 -18.31 -16.88
C SER A 181 19.30 -17.10 -16.09
N SER A 182 20.19 -16.13 -15.86
CA SER A 182 19.82 -14.85 -15.24
C SER A 182 18.85 -14.06 -16.11
N SER A 183 17.74 -13.60 -15.53
CA SER A 183 16.73 -12.80 -16.23
C SER A 183 16.45 -11.50 -15.46
N ASN A 184 16.16 -10.39 -16.16
CA ASN A 184 16.00 -9.06 -15.55
C ASN A 184 14.57 -8.83 -15.09
N VAL A 185 14.40 -8.69 -13.76
CA VAL A 185 13.10 -8.55 -13.13
C VAL A 185 12.78 -7.12 -12.69
N ILE A 186 11.49 -6.84 -12.53
CA ILE A 186 11.02 -5.65 -11.82
C ILE A 186 10.19 -6.08 -10.61
N LEU A 187 10.55 -5.57 -9.44
CA LEU A 187 9.88 -5.83 -8.17
C LEU A 187 8.80 -4.76 -7.93
N ALA A 188 7.55 -5.21 -7.85
CA ALA A 188 6.43 -4.40 -7.39
C ALA A 188 6.46 -4.25 -5.85
N PRO A 189 5.88 -3.17 -5.28
CA PRO A 189 5.21 -2.05 -5.95
C PRO A 189 6.16 -0.93 -6.40
N TYR A 190 7.42 -0.97 -5.99
CA TYR A 190 8.35 0.16 -6.09
C TYR A 190 9.10 0.22 -7.44
N GLY A 191 8.84 -0.69 -8.36
CA GLY A 191 9.52 -0.71 -9.65
C GLY A 191 11.04 -0.88 -9.52
N ILE A 192 11.48 -1.66 -8.54
CA ILE A 192 12.91 -1.89 -8.31
C ILE A 192 13.40 -2.94 -9.29
N ASN A 193 14.42 -2.60 -10.08
CA ASN A 193 15.05 -3.56 -10.98
C ASN A 193 15.85 -4.58 -10.16
N GLY A 194 15.71 -5.85 -10.52
CA GLY A 194 16.46 -6.95 -9.95
C GLY A 194 16.88 -7.94 -11.03
N MET A 195 17.53 -9.01 -10.59
CA MET A 195 17.90 -10.12 -11.46
C MET A 195 17.45 -11.42 -10.81
N LEU A 196 16.68 -12.21 -11.54
CA LEU A 196 16.34 -13.56 -11.15
C LEU A 196 17.60 -14.40 -11.31
N ILE A 197 18.12 -14.86 -10.18
CA ILE A 197 19.22 -15.80 -10.11
C ILE A 197 18.57 -17.15 -9.80
N GLY A 198 18.96 -18.20 -10.53
CA GLY A 198 18.39 -19.55 -10.42
C GLY A 198 18.40 -20.12 -8.98
N PRO A 199 17.92 -21.36 -8.78
CA PRO A 199 17.59 -21.90 -7.47
C PRO A 199 18.70 -21.71 -6.43
N VAL A 200 18.40 -20.92 -5.40
CA VAL A 200 19.29 -20.72 -4.26
C VAL A 200 18.94 -21.76 -3.20
N ASN A 201 19.83 -22.73 -2.99
CA ASN A 201 19.65 -23.76 -1.97
C ASN A 201 19.81 -23.14 -0.56
N ARG A 202 18.72 -22.60 -0.02
CA ARG A 202 18.62 -22.11 1.36
C ARG A 202 17.30 -22.61 1.94
N ASP A 203 17.36 -23.16 3.15
CA ASP A 203 16.17 -23.49 3.94
C ASP A 203 15.45 -22.19 4.34
N ILE A 204 14.57 -21.72 3.48
CA ILE A 204 13.68 -20.59 3.74
C ILE A 204 12.30 -21.17 4.07
N ASP A 205 11.75 -20.80 5.22
CA ASP A 205 10.38 -21.16 5.59
C ASP A 205 9.37 -20.35 4.76
N ILE A 206 9.03 -20.88 3.59
CA ILE A 206 8.08 -20.29 2.63
C ILE A 206 6.69 -20.11 3.27
N ASN A 207 6.28 -21.01 4.18
CA ASN A 207 4.97 -20.94 4.82
C ASN A 207 4.90 -19.75 5.78
N PHE A 208 5.94 -19.55 6.59
CA PHE A 208 6.03 -18.37 7.45
C PHE A 208 6.06 -17.07 6.65
N LEU A 209 6.80 -17.01 5.54
CA LEU A 209 6.81 -15.85 4.66
C LEU A 209 5.41 -15.56 4.09
N ARG A 210 4.75 -16.58 3.55
CA ARG A 210 3.42 -16.47 2.97
C ARG A 210 2.39 -15.99 3.99
N GLU A 211 2.34 -16.61 5.16
CA GLU A 211 1.37 -16.26 6.21
C GLU A 211 1.55 -14.80 6.68
N ASN A 212 2.79 -14.33 6.84
CA ASN A 212 3.06 -12.93 7.19
C ASN A 212 2.75 -11.96 6.05
N TRP A 213 2.99 -12.36 4.80
CA TRP A 213 2.66 -11.57 3.62
C TRP A 213 1.14 -11.43 3.45
N GLU A 214 0.38 -12.52 3.58
CA GLU A 214 -1.10 -12.53 3.53
C GLU A 214 -1.72 -11.65 4.62
N LYS A 215 -1.11 -11.64 5.83
CA LYS A 215 -1.52 -10.77 6.94
C LYS A 215 -1.22 -9.29 6.70
N SER A 216 -0.20 -8.98 5.90
CA SER A 216 0.34 -7.62 5.76
C SER A 216 0.15 -7.03 4.37
N TYR A 217 -0.50 -7.72 3.45
CA TYR A 217 -0.81 -7.18 2.13
C TYR A 217 -2.13 -7.79 1.66
N PRO A 218 -3.02 -7.02 1.02
CA PRO A 218 -4.16 -7.59 0.33
C PRO A 218 -3.66 -8.36 -0.90
N ILE A 219 -3.27 -9.62 -0.69
CA ILE A 219 -2.82 -10.50 -1.77
C ILE A 219 -4.04 -11.03 -2.53
N ARG A 220 -3.80 -11.19 -3.82
CA ARG A 220 -4.62 -11.88 -4.81
C ARG A 220 -4.87 -13.32 -4.34
N HIS A 221 -6.11 -13.66 -4.00
CA HIS A 221 -6.54 -15.04 -4.19
C HIS A 221 -6.95 -15.19 -5.66
N LEU A 222 -5.95 -15.30 -6.53
CA LEU A 222 -6.11 -15.82 -7.89
C LEU A 222 -5.47 -17.20 -7.87
N ASP A 223 -6.30 -18.24 -7.76
CA ASP A 223 -5.83 -19.63 -7.74
C ASP A 223 -4.86 -19.89 -8.90
N GLY A 224 -3.63 -20.31 -8.56
CA GLY A 224 -2.65 -20.80 -9.52
C GLY A 224 -1.71 -19.78 -10.17
N LEU A 225 -1.67 -18.51 -9.74
CA LEU A 225 -0.71 -17.52 -10.23
C LEU A 225 0.30 -17.11 -9.14
N PRO A 226 1.62 -17.20 -9.37
CA PRO A 226 2.62 -16.81 -8.38
C PRO A 226 2.61 -15.30 -8.11
N ASP A 227 3.00 -14.93 -6.88
CA ASP A 227 3.20 -13.54 -6.47
C ASP A 227 4.26 -12.87 -7.37
N PHE A 228 3.77 -11.90 -8.13
CA PHE A 228 4.35 -11.42 -9.37
C PHE A 228 5.69 -10.72 -9.22
N VAL A 229 6.62 -11.13 -10.09
CA VAL A 229 7.81 -10.40 -10.55
C VAL A 229 7.96 -10.73 -12.06
N GLU A 230 8.69 -9.92 -12.85
CA GLU A 230 9.26 -10.07 -14.25
C GLU A 230 8.40 -10.26 -15.54
N VAL A 231 8.66 -9.52 -16.65
CA VAL A 231 9.58 -9.86 -17.81
C VAL A 231 9.79 -8.71 -18.81
N THR A 232 11.02 -8.75 -19.32
CA THR A 232 11.86 -8.01 -20.27
C THR A 232 11.37 -7.87 -21.72
N THR A 233 11.71 -6.71 -22.32
CA THR A 233 12.81 -6.54 -23.32
C THR A 233 13.33 -5.12 -23.25
#